data_AF-A0A8J7CHR7-F1
#
_entry.id   AF-A0A8J7CHR7-F1
#
_cell.length_a   1.000
_cell.length_b   1.000
_cell.length_c   1.000
_cell.angle_alpha   90.00
_cell.angle_beta   90.00
_cell.angle_gamma   90.00
#
_symmetry.space_group_name_H-M   'P 1'
#
loop_
_entity.id
_entity.type
_entity.pdbx_description
1 polymer ?
#
loop_
_entity_poly.entity_id
_entity_poly.type
_entity_poly.pdbx_seq_one_letter_code
_entity_poly.pdbx_strand_id
1 'polypeptide(L)'
;MSPARSPAAALILAALPAWALLVQPFHPVMLDPGRLARLPPELPVLLLAALALGRHIRWPALAAALALGLLSALKLADFASFSAFARRFDPLGDLHLVPAGFSLLSASAGRAGAAALAVLAACMLTGAAALVFAGLCLWGRAGARLGGAARRGAGAAALAIGLLCLWDAARSGPVLPRAAAPETTR
;
A
#
# COMPACT_ATOMS: atom_id res chain seq x y z
N MET A 1 -24.23 15.03 23.78
CA MET A 1 -24.72 14.53 22.48
C MET A 1 -23.55 13.89 21.74
N SER A 2 -23.29 12.60 21.98
CA SER A 2 -22.25 11.88 21.24
C SER A 2 -22.77 11.59 19.83
N PRO A 3 -22.03 11.94 18.76
CA PRO A 3 -22.46 11.62 17.41
C PRO A 3 -22.56 10.11 17.30
N ALA A 4 -23.78 9.62 17.07
CA ALA A 4 -24.04 8.25 16.68
C ALA A 4 -23.33 8.03 15.34
N ARG A 5 -22.06 7.61 15.38
CA ARG A 5 -21.31 7.23 14.19
C ARG A 5 -22.03 6.03 13.61
N SER A 6 -22.77 6.25 12.52
CA SER A 6 -23.46 5.18 11.81
C SER A 6 -22.43 4.09 11.47
N PRO A 7 -22.77 2.80 11.62
CA PRO A 7 -21.84 1.69 11.39
C PRO A 7 -21.24 1.73 9.97
N ALA A 8 -21.97 2.28 9.01
CA ALA A 8 -21.49 2.54 7.66
C ALA A 8 -20.35 3.58 7.60
N ALA A 9 -20.46 4.69 8.34
CA ALA A 9 -19.41 5.72 8.39
C ALA A 9 -18.10 5.15 8.99
N ALA A 10 -18.20 4.29 10.00
CA ALA A 10 -17.05 3.60 10.56
C ALA A 10 -16.36 2.66 9.56
N LEU A 11 -17.13 1.97 8.71
CA LEU A 11 -16.60 1.08 7.66
C LEU A 11 -15.92 1.87 6.53
N ILE A 12 -16.50 3.00 6.13
CA ILE A 12 -15.91 3.91 5.13
C ILE A 12 -14.59 4.48 5.66
N LEU A 13 -14.59 4.99 6.90
CA LEU A 13 -13.37 5.50 7.55
C LEU A 13 -12.30 4.42 7.67
N ALA A 14 -12.70 3.17 7.93
CA ALA A 14 -11.79 2.03 8.02
C ALA A 14 -11.15 1.63 6.67
N ALA A 15 -11.72 2.04 5.53
CA ALA A 15 -11.15 1.77 4.21
C ALA A 15 -10.10 2.81 3.78
N LEU A 16 -10.14 4.01 4.36
CA LEU A 16 -9.24 5.11 4.02
C LEU A 16 -7.73 4.79 4.18
N PRO A 17 -7.27 4.09 5.24
CA PRO A 17 -5.85 3.78 5.39
C PRO A 17 -5.34 2.87 4.26
N ALA A 18 -6.13 1.87 3.87
CA ALA A 18 -5.78 0.97 2.78
C ALA A 18 -5.76 1.72 1.44
N TRP A 19 -6.73 2.61 1.22
CA TRP A 19 -6.75 3.50 0.04
C TRP A 19 -5.51 4.39 -0.01
N ALA A 20 -5.15 5.04 1.10
CA ALA A 20 -3.99 5.93 1.17
C ALA A 20 -2.67 5.20 0.87
N LEU A 21 -2.51 3.97 1.34
CA LEU A 21 -1.30 3.17 1.06
C LEU A 21 -1.25 2.71 -0.41
N LEU A 22 -2.40 2.31 -0.96
CA LEU A 22 -2.48 1.84 -2.33
C LEU A 22 -2.30 2.97 -3.34
N VAL A 23 -2.89 4.15 -3.09
CA VAL A 23 -2.86 5.30 -3.99
C VAL A 23 -1.50 6.00 -4.04
N GLN A 24 -0.56 5.68 -3.13
CA GLN A 24 0.76 6.32 -3.09
C GLN A 24 1.43 6.27 -4.48
N PRO A 25 1.71 7.42 -5.10
CA PRO A 25 2.29 7.50 -6.43
C PRO A 25 3.73 6.98 -6.43
N PHE A 26 4.05 6.14 -7.41
CA PHE A 26 5.37 5.49 -7.56
C PHE A 26 6.46 6.43 -8.12
N HIS A 27 6.10 7.60 -8.68
CA HIS A 27 7.05 8.52 -9.30
C HIS A 27 6.63 10.00 -9.18
N PRO A 28 7.57 10.93 -8.89
CA PRO A 28 7.29 12.37 -8.75
C PRO A 28 6.81 13.02 -10.07
N VAL A 29 7.21 12.49 -11.23
CA VAL A 29 6.83 13.00 -12.56
C VAL A 29 5.41 12.60 -12.99
N MET A 30 4.72 11.73 -12.22
CA MET A 30 3.36 11.24 -12.56
C MET A 30 2.29 11.69 -11.55
N LEU A 31 2.45 12.87 -10.93
CA LEU A 31 1.41 13.53 -10.15
C LEU A 31 0.29 14.05 -11.09
N ASP A 32 -0.39 13.11 -11.73
CA ASP A 32 -1.54 13.39 -12.57
C ASP A 32 -2.80 13.30 -11.67
N PRO A 33 -3.54 14.40 -11.44
CA PRO A 33 -4.72 14.38 -10.57
C PRO A 33 -5.74 13.30 -10.95
N GLY A 34 -5.81 12.97 -12.24
CA GLY A 34 -6.66 11.90 -12.77
C GLY A 34 -6.24 10.48 -12.39
N ARG A 35 -4.97 10.25 -11.98
CA ARG A 35 -4.49 8.94 -11.49
C ARG A 35 -4.73 8.76 -9.99
N LEU A 36 -4.68 9.85 -9.20
CA LEU A 36 -5.02 9.80 -7.77
C LEU A 36 -6.51 9.52 -7.53
N ALA A 37 -7.38 9.88 -8.47
CA ALA A 37 -8.81 9.63 -8.41
C ALA A 37 -9.22 8.19 -8.81
N ARG A 38 -8.29 7.37 -9.36
CA ARG A 38 -8.61 5.99 -9.70
C ARG A 38 -8.65 5.14 -8.44
N LEU A 39 -9.79 4.49 -8.22
CA LEU A 39 -9.94 3.52 -7.15
C LEU A 39 -9.05 2.30 -7.44
N PRO A 40 -8.05 2.00 -6.57
CA PRO A 40 -7.20 0.85 -6.75
C PRO A 40 -8.07 -0.42 -6.68
N PRO A 41 -8.05 -1.29 -7.69
CA PRO A 41 -8.91 -2.47 -7.71
C PRO A 41 -8.53 -3.50 -6.63
N GLU A 42 -7.35 -3.38 -6.03
CA GLU A 42 -6.91 -4.17 -4.87
C GLU A 42 -7.75 -3.86 -3.62
N LEU A 43 -8.29 -2.63 -3.52
CA LEU A 43 -9.07 -2.20 -2.38
C LEU A 43 -10.42 -2.95 -2.28
N PRO A 44 -11.29 -2.99 -3.30
CA PRO A 44 -12.51 -3.78 -3.23
C PRO A 44 -12.21 -5.27 -3.04
N VAL A 45 -11.12 -5.81 -3.59
CA VAL A 45 -10.71 -7.21 -3.35
C VAL A 45 -10.42 -7.45 -1.88
N LEU A 46 -9.61 -6.60 -1.22
CA LEU A 46 -9.28 -6.72 0.20
C LEU A 46 -10.51 -6.60 1.11
N LEU A 47 -11.40 -5.63 0.81
CA LEU A 47 -12.61 -5.41 1.62
C LEU A 47 -13.62 -6.55 1.47
N LEU A 48 -13.85 -7.03 0.24
CA LEU A 48 -14.76 -8.15 -0.03
C LEU A 48 -14.20 -9.47 0.51
N ALA A 49 -12.89 -9.70 0.39
CA ALA A 49 -12.22 -10.83 1.03
C ALA A 49 -12.36 -10.76 2.56
N ALA A 50 -12.20 -9.58 3.17
CA ALA A 50 -12.41 -9.41 4.60
C ALA A 50 -13.83 -9.79 5.03
N LEU A 51 -14.86 -9.34 4.29
CA LEU A 51 -16.24 -9.76 4.52
C LEU A 51 -16.42 -11.28 4.39
N ALA A 52 -15.84 -11.87 3.34
CA ALA A 52 -15.95 -13.30 3.06
C ALA A 52 -15.34 -14.17 4.17
N LEU A 53 -14.20 -13.76 4.71
CA LEU A 53 -13.48 -14.50 5.75
C LEU A 53 -14.11 -14.37 7.13
N GLY A 54 -14.84 -13.28 7.39
CA GLY A 54 -15.56 -13.08 8.63
C GLY A 54 -14.62 -13.13 9.86
N ARG A 55 -14.88 -14.07 10.78
CA ARG A 55 -14.09 -14.26 12.01
C ARG A 55 -12.64 -14.72 11.76
N HIS A 56 -12.35 -15.30 10.60
CA HIS A 56 -11.03 -15.85 10.26
C HIS A 56 -10.09 -14.80 9.64
N ILE A 57 -10.52 -13.53 9.58
CA ILE A 57 -9.78 -12.46 8.90
C ILE A 57 -8.45 -12.09 9.57
N ARG A 58 -8.22 -12.46 10.84
CA ARG A 58 -7.10 -11.93 11.64
C ARG A 58 -5.72 -12.18 11.00
N TRP A 59 -5.42 -13.42 10.64
CA TRP A 59 -4.14 -13.76 9.99
C TRP A 59 -3.97 -13.14 8.60
N PRO A 60 -4.95 -13.26 7.68
CA PRO A 60 -4.83 -12.62 6.37
C PRO A 60 -4.82 -11.09 6.44
N ALA A 61 -5.52 -10.47 7.39
CA ALA A 61 -5.43 -9.03 7.62
C ALA A 61 -4.03 -8.62 8.10
N LEU A 62 -3.40 -9.41 8.97
CA LEU A 62 -2.02 -9.17 9.41
C LEU A 62 -1.05 -9.29 8.24
N ALA A 63 -1.16 -10.35 7.45
CA ALA A 63 -0.34 -10.55 6.26
C ALA A 63 -0.51 -9.39 5.25
N ALA A 64 -1.75 -8.98 4.97
CA ALA A 64 -2.04 -7.86 4.07
C ALA A 64 -1.50 -6.53 4.61
N ALA A 65 -1.66 -6.25 5.91
CA ALA A 65 -1.14 -5.05 6.53
C ALA A 65 0.39 -4.99 6.50
N LEU A 66 1.08 -6.10 6.77
CA LEU A 66 2.53 -6.21 6.69
C LEU A 66 3.02 -6.06 5.24
N ALA A 67 2.37 -6.72 4.29
CA ALA A 67 2.71 -6.62 2.88
C ALA A 67 2.54 -5.17 2.36
N LEU A 68 1.43 -4.51 2.69
CA LEU A 68 1.20 -3.11 2.33
C LEU A 68 2.19 -2.17 3.02
N GLY A 69 2.49 -2.39 4.30
CA GLY A 69 3.50 -1.61 5.03
C GLY A 69 4.90 -1.74 4.42
N LEU A 70 5.31 -2.97 4.06
CA LEU A 70 6.57 -3.24 3.38
C LEU A 70 6.61 -2.60 1.99
N LEU A 71 5.52 -2.71 1.22
CA LEU A 71 5.43 -2.12 -0.11
C LEU A 71 5.49 -0.59 -0.04
N SER A 72 4.86 0.03 0.95
CA SER A 72 4.97 1.48 1.20
C SER A 72 6.38 1.89 1.63
N ALA A 73 7.06 1.10 2.46
CA ALA A 73 8.46 1.36 2.82
C ALA A 73 9.36 1.29 1.58
N LEU A 74 9.15 0.30 0.71
CA LEU A 74 9.90 0.15 -0.53
C LEU A 74 9.62 1.30 -1.51
N LYS A 75 8.36 1.73 -1.65
CA LYS A 75 7.99 2.92 -2.43
C LYS A 75 8.71 4.18 -1.92
N LEU A 76 8.81 4.34 -0.60
CA LEU A 76 9.49 5.48 -0.01
C LEU A 76 11.00 5.43 -0.25
N ALA A 77 11.59 4.23 -0.16
CA ALA A 77 13.00 4.01 -0.50
C ALA A 77 13.27 4.29 -1.99
N ASP A 78 12.39 3.84 -2.89
CA ASP A 78 12.45 4.17 -4.32
C ASP A 78 12.39 5.68 -4.55
N PHE A 79 11.49 6.38 -3.86
CA PHE A 79 11.39 7.84 -3.95
C PHE A 79 12.67 8.54 -3.49
N ALA A 80 13.27 8.09 -2.38
CA ALA A 80 14.51 8.64 -1.84
C ALA A 80 15.72 8.32 -2.75
N SER A 81 15.83 7.11 -3.27
CA SER A 81 16.90 6.73 -4.21
C SER A 81 16.77 7.45 -5.53
N PHE A 82 15.55 7.64 -6.05
CA PHE A 82 15.36 8.36 -7.30
C PHE A 82 15.67 9.85 -7.14
N SER A 83 15.36 10.46 -6.00
CA SER A 83 15.69 11.86 -5.73
C SER A 83 17.20 12.10 -5.51
N ALA A 84 17.92 11.12 -4.93
CA ALA A 84 19.35 11.23 -4.66
C ALA A 84 20.24 10.76 -5.84
N PHE A 85 19.84 9.69 -6.53
CA PHE A 85 20.69 8.96 -7.48
C PHE A 85 20.07 8.81 -8.88
N ALA A 86 18.85 9.32 -9.11
CA ALA A 86 18.10 9.16 -10.36
C ALA A 86 17.92 7.69 -10.81
N ARG A 87 17.99 6.73 -9.88
CA ARG A 87 17.78 5.30 -10.13
C ARG A 87 16.79 4.70 -9.12
N ARG A 88 16.22 3.55 -9.48
CA ARG A 88 15.37 2.75 -8.58
C ARG A 88 16.22 2.13 -7.47
N PHE A 89 15.61 1.94 -6.31
CA PHE A 89 16.23 1.28 -5.17
C PHE A 89 16.31 -0.22 -5.42
N ASP A 90 17.50 -0.80 -5.23
CA ASP A 90 17.69 -2.25 -5.23
C ASP A 90 17.72 -2.74 -3.77
N PRO A 91 16.74 -3.52 -3.29
CA PRO A 91 16.72 -3.99 -1.90
C PRO A 91 17.94 -4.82 -1.50
N LEU A 92 18.52 -5.58 -2.42
CA LEU A 92 19.72 -6.38 -2.13
C LEU A 92 20.99 -5.54 -2.27
N GLY A 93 21.01 -4.69 -3.30
CA GLY A 93 22.14 -3.83 -3.62
C GLY A 93 22.30 -2.63 -2.69
N ASP A 94 21.23 -1.95 -2.28
CA ASP A 94 21.27 -0.64 -1.63
C ASP A 94 21.06 -0.70 -0.10
N LEU A 95 20.70 -1.85 0.47
CA LEU A 95 20.47 -1.98 1.92
C LEU A 95 21.72 -1.60 2.74
N HIS A 96 22.90 -1.90 2.22
CA HIS A 96 24.18 -1.59 2.86
C HIS A 96 24.49 -0.07 2.87
N LEU A 97 23.79 0.73 2.07
CA LEU A 97 23.92 2.19 2.03
C LEU A 97 23.09 2.88 3.13
N VAL A 98 22.15 2.17 3.77
CA VAL A 98 21.29 2.73 4.81
C VAL A 98 22.09 3.31 5.99
N PRO A 99 23.11 2.63 6.56
CA PRO A 99 23.94 3.20 7.62
C PRO A 99 24.73 4.44 7.17
N ALA A 100 25.17 4.47 5.91
CA ALA A 100 25.88 5.62 5.34
C ALA A 100 24.94 6.81 5.19
N GLY A 101 23.72 6.59 4.67
CA GLY A 101 22.67 7.60 4.59
C GLY A 101 22.28 8.15 5.97
N PHE A 102 22.19 7.29 6.99
CA PHE A 102 21.90 7.73 8.35
C PHE A 102 23.05 8.55 8.96
N SER A 103 24.30 8.18 8.66
CA SER A 103 25.48 8.93 9.11
C SER A 103 25.53 10.32 8.47
N LEU A 104 25.23 10.42 7.18
CA LEU A 104 25.07 11.68 6.46
C LEU A 104 23.93 12.54 7.05
N LEU A 105 22.76 11.96 7.27
CA LEU A 105 21.63 12.66 7.88
C LEU A 105 21.96 13.15 9.29
N SER A 106 22.68 12.33 10.07
CA SER A 106 23.15 12.68 11.40
C SER A 106 24.20 13.79 11.39
N ALA A 107 25.03 13.87 10.35
CA ALA A 107 26.01 14.93 10.18
C ALA A 107 25.33 16.27 9.78
N SER A 108 24.26 16.23 8.98
CA SER A 108 23.56 17.44 8.54
C SER A 108 22.52 17.96 9.54
N ALA A 109 21.71 17.08 10.14
CA ALA A 109 20.60 17.46 11.03
C ALA A 109 20.91 17.20 12.53
N GLY A 110 22.11 16.70 12.84
CA GLY A 110 22.46 16.20 14.17
C GLY A 110 21.88 14.81 14.45
N ARG A 111 22.51 14.06 15.37
CA ARG A 111 22.05 12.71 15.75
C ARG A 111 20.62 12.69 16.29
N ALA A 112 20.24 13.70 17.07
CA ALA A 112 18.89 13.81 17.62
C ALA A 112 17.85 14.04 16.50
N GLY A 113 18.16 14.91 15.53
CA GLY A 113 17.30 15.15 14.37
C GLY A 113 17.15 13.92 13.48
N ALA A 114 18.25 13.23 13.17
CA ALA A 114 18.22 11.99 12.40
C ALA A 114 17.44 10.87 13.09
N ALA A 115 17.63 10.70 14.41
CA ALA A 115 16.87 9.73 15.20
C ALA A 115 15.37 10.08 15.24
N ALA A 116 15.01 11.36 15.44
CA ALA A 116 13.63 11.80 15.46
C ALA A 116 12.93 11.53 14.11
N LEU A 117 13.59 11.80 12.99
CA LEU A 117 13.06 11.52 11.65
C LEU A 117 12.89 10.02 11.41
N ALA A 118 13.87 9.20 11.80
CA ALA A 118 13.78 7.75 11.68
C ALA A 118 12.63 7.16 12.51
N VAL A 119 12.47 7.62 13.75
CA VAL A 119 11.36 7.21 14.63
C VAL A 119 10.03 7.66 14.05
N LEU A 120 9.92 8.90 13.58
CA LEU A 120 8.69 9.40 12.97
C LEU A 120 8.30 8.57 11.74
N ALA A 121 9.25 8.25 10.86
CA ALA A 121 9.00 7.42 9.69
C ALA A 121 8.54 6.00 10.09
N ALA A 122 9.20 5.38 11.07
CA ALA A 122 8.81 4.08 11.59
C ALA A 122 7.41 4.10 12.23
N CYS A 123 7.10 5.11 13.04
CA CYS A 123 5.78 5.31 13.65
C CYS A 123 4.69 5.52 12.61
N MET A 124 4.95 6.28 11.55
CA MET A 124 3.98 6.49 10.46
C MET A 124 3.71 5.19 9.69
N LEU A 125 4.74 4.43 9.34
CA LEU A 125 4.60 3.15 8.64
C LEU A 125 3.85 2.11 9.49
N THR A 126 4.29 1.94 10.74
CA THR A 126 3.67 0.97 11.68
C THR A 126 2.25 1.39 12.06
N GLY A 127 2.01 2.68 12.30
CA GLY A 127 0.69 3.23 12.57
C GLY A 127 -0.27 3.03 11.39
N ALA A 128 0.19 3.27 10.16
CA ALA A 128 -0.62 3.04 8.98
C ALA A 128 -0.94 1.55 8.77
N ALA A 129 0.04 0.65 8.93
CA ALA A 129 -0.19 -0.79 8.88
C ALA A 129 -1.19 -1.25 9.97
N ALA A 130 -1.07 -0.71 11.18
CA ALA A 130 -2.00 -0.99 12.27
C ALA A 130 -3.44 -0.52 11.95
N LEU A 131 -3.59 0.66 11.33
CA LEU A 131 -4.88 1.17 10.88
C LEU A 131 -5.50 0.29 9.78
N VAL A 132 -4.71 -0.17 8.81
CA VAL A 132 -5.16 -1.13 7.78
C VAL A 132 -5.62 -2.43 8.44
N PHE A 133 -4.81 -2.99 9.35
CA PHE A 133 -5.16 -4.22 10.08
C PHE A 133 -6.47 -4.06 10.86
N ALA A 134 -6.62 -2.97 11.61
CA ALA A 134 -7.83 -2.68 12.38
C ALA A 134 -9.05 -2.52 11.48
N GLY A 135 -8.88 -1.86 10.32
CA GLY A 135 -9.92 -1.69 9.32
C GLY A 135 -10.39 -3.02 8.73
N LEU A 136 -9.46 -3.87 8.26
CA LEU A 136 -9.78 -5.20 7.74
C LEU A 136 -10.46 -6.08 8.80
N CYS A 137 -10.01 -6.01 10.06
CA CYS A 137 -10.66 -6.72 11.16
C CYS A 137 -12.07 -6.18 11.47
N LEU A 138 -12.33 -4.88 11.27
CA LEU A 138 -13.69 -4.32 11.38
C LEU A 138 -14.60 -4.86 10.27
N TRP A 139 -14.09 -4.91 9.03
CA TRP A 139 -14.81 -5.47 7.89
C TRP A 139 -15.09 -6.97 8.07
N GLY A 140 -14.13 -7.77 8.54
CA GLY A 140 -14.39 -9.19 8.84
C GLY A 140 -15.36 -9.39 10.00
N ARG A 141 -15.37 -8.53 11.02
CA ARG A 141 -16.42 -8.56 12.06
C ARG A 141 -17.81 -8.25 11.49
N ALA A 142 -17.91 -7.30 10.56
CA ALA A 142 -19.16 -7.03 9.84
C ALA A 142 -19.58 -8.24 8.99
N GLY A 143 -18.63 -8.86 8.29
CA GLY A 143 -18.85 -10.05 7.48
C GLY A 143 -19.31 -11.27 8.29
N ALA A 144 -18.85 -11.41 9.53
CA ALA A 144 -19.31 -12.46 10.43
C ALA A 144 -20.79 -12.33 10.83
N ARG A 145 -21.41 -11.14 10.65
CA ARG A 145 -22.83 -10.88 10.90
C ARG A 145 -23.70 -11.09 9.66
N LEU A 146 -23.09 -11.29 8.48
CA LEU A 146 -23.80 -11.54 7.23
C LEU A 146 -24.23 -13.01 7.12
N GLY A 147 -25.36 -13.26 6.45
CA GLY A 147 -25.81 -14.61 6.09
C GLY A 147 -24.83 -15.32 5.15
N GLY A 148 -24.79 -16.65 5.19
CA GLY A 148 -23.83 -17.46 4.43
C GLY A 148 -23.89 -17.28 2.90
N ALA A 149 -25.04 -16.92 2.34
CA ALA A 149 -25.19 -16.59 0.92
C ALA A 149 -24.51 -15.26 0.56
N ALA A 150 -24.76 -14.19 1.34
CA ALA A 150 -24.12 -12.89 1.14
C ALA A 150 -22.59 -12.98 1.30
N ARG A 151 -22.11 -13.79 2.25
CA ARG A 151 -20.67 -14.01 2.47
C ARG A 151 -20.00 -14.73 1.28
N ARG A 152 -20.67 -15.73 0.71
CA ARG A 152 -20.21 -16.41 -0.52
C ARG A 152 -20.23 -15.47 -1.72
N GLY A 153 -21.26 -14.63 -1.84
CA GLY A 153 -21.34 -13.60 -2.88
C GLY A 153 -20.18 -12.61 -2.82
N ALA A 154 -19.83 -12.13 -1.62
CA ALA A 154 -18.66 -11.28 -1.42
C ALA A 154 -17.35 -11.99 -1.82
N GLY A 155 -17.19 -13.26 -1.45
CA GLY A 155 -16.02 -14.05 -1.84
C GLY A 155 -15.91 -14.26 -3.35
N ALA A 156 -17.02 -14.59 -4.02
CA ALA A 156 -17.06 -14.74 -5.47
C ALA A 156 -16.75 -13.42 -6.19
N ALA A 157 -17.29 -12.29 -5.70
CA ALA A 157 -16.97 -10.97 -6.23
C ALA A 157 -15.48 -10.61 -6.05
N ALA A 158 -14.91 -10.90 -4.88
CA ALA A 158 -13.48 -10.69 -4.63
C ALA A 158 -12.60 -11.50 -5.60
N LEU A 159 -12.94 -12.78 -5.83
CA LEU A 159 -12.22 -13.64 -6.77
C LEU A 159 -12.36 -13.16 -8.21
N ALA A 160 -13.57 -12.78 -8.63
CA ALA A 160 -13.81 -12.27 -9.99
C ALA A 160 -12.98 -11.00 -10.26
N ILE A 161 -13.01 -10.03 -9.33
CA ILE A 161 -12.22 -8.80 -9.45
C ILE A 161 -10.73 -9.12 -9.42
N GLY A 162 -10.27 -10.01 -8.52
CA GLY A 162 -8.86 -10.42 -8.45
C GLY A 162 -8.37 -11.10 -9.73
N LEU A 163 -9.18 -11.98 -10.32
CA LEU A 163 -8.88 -12.63 -11.60
C LEU A 163 -8.83 -11.63 -12.75
N LEU A 164 -9.75 -10.65 -12.78
CA LEU A 164 -9.72 -9.57 -13.77
C LEU A 164 -8.44 -8.73 -13.64
N CYS A 165 -8.01 -8.41 -12.42
CA CYS A 165 -6.75 -7.68 -12.19
C CYS A 165 -5.54 -8.49 -12.65
N LEU A 166 -5.49 -9.78 -12.32
CA LEU A 166 -4.41 -10.66 -12.74
C LEU A 166 -4.35 -10.80 -14.26
N TRP A 167 -5.51 -10.87 -14.90
CA TRP A 167 -5.62 -10.93 -16.35
C TRP A 167 -5.16 -9.65 -17.04
N ASP A 168 -5.53 -8.49 -16.50
CA ASP A 168 -5.08 -7.19 -17.02
C ASP A 168 -3.57 -7.00 -16.83
N ALA A 169 -3.03 -7.42 -15.68
CA ALA A 169 -1.60 -7.44 -15.40
C ALA A 169 -0.83 -8.37 -16.37
N ALA A 170 -1.39 -9.55 -16.68
CA ALA A 170 -0.79 -10.46 -17.65
C ALA A 170 -0.80 -9.90 -19.07
N ARG A 171 -1.85 -9.14 -19.43
CA ARG A 171 -1.98 -8.50 -20.76
C ARG A 171 -1.11 -7.27 -20.95
N SER A 172 -0.84 -6.54 -19.87
CA SER A 172 0.00 -5.34 -19.94
C SER A 172 1.47 -5.66 -20.19
N GLY A 173 1.86 -6.95 -20.14
CA GLY A 173 3.21 -7.43 -20.41
C GLY A 173 4.23 -6.95 -19.37
N PRO A 174 5.44 -7.53 -19.34
CA PRO A 174 6.51 -6.90 -18.59
C PRO A 174 6.75 -5.51 -19.18
N VAL A 175 6.69 -4.46 -18.34
CA VAL A 175 7.21 -3.14 -18.68
C VAL A 175 8.71 -3.29 -18.80
N LEU A 176 9.16 -3.85 -19.93
CA LEU A 176 10.56 -3.86 -20.30
C LEU A 176 10.97 -2.38 -20.38
N PRO A 177 12.13 -2.00 -19.81
CA PRO A 177 12.72 -0.72 -20.14
C PRO A 177 12.77 -0.68 -21.67
N ARG A 178 12.09 0.28 -22.29
CA ARG A 178 12.33 0.53 -23.71
C ARG A 178 13.82 0.88 -23.77
N ALA A 179 14.64 -0.09 -24.16
CA ALA A 179 16.00 0.18 -24.56
C ALA A 179 15.89 1.34 -25.54
N ALA A 180 16.55 2.44 -25.20
CA ALA A 180 16.63 3.59 -26.07
C ALA A 180 16.95 3.06 -27.47
N ALA A 181 16.03 3.26 -28.40
CA ALA A 181 16.28 2.94 -29.80
C ALA A 181 17.61 3.63 -30.15
N PRO A 182 18.56 2.94 -30.79
CA PRO A 182 19.75 3.63 -31.26
C PRO A 182 19.29 4.77 -32.15
N GLU A 183 19.61 6.01 -31.76
CA GLU A 183 19.54 7.15 -32.66
C GLU A 183 20.41 6.81 -33.87
N THR A 184 19.76 6.32 -34.92
CA THR A 184 20.36 6.27 -36.26
C THR A 184 20.34 7.70 -36.78
N THR A 185 21.30 8.51 -36.34
CA THR A 185 21.65 9.75 -37.02
C THR A 185 22.52 9.40 -38.22
N ARG A 186 21.93 9.58 -39.40
CA ARG A 186 22.63 9.72 -40.68
C ARG A 186 23.29 11.09 -40.77
#